data_AF-A0A6B2JHM2-F1
#
_entry.id   AF-A0A6B2JHM2-F1
#
_cell.length_a   1.000
_cell.length_b   1.000
_cell.length_c   1.000
_cell.angle_alpha   90.00
_cell.angle_beta   90.00
_cell.angle_gamma   90.00
#
_symmetry.space_group_name_H-M   'P 1'
#
loop_
_entity.id
_entity.type
_entity.pdbx_description
1 polymer ?
#
loop_
_entity_poly.entity_id
_entity_poly.type
_entity_poly.pdbx_seq_one_letter_code
_entity_poly.pdbx_strand_id
1 'polypeptide(L)' 'MLNNIGLPGLLLIAVVVLVLFGRGKISSLMGEVGKGITAFKRGVDDSKREIEDASSDHDHAHDITPEGDKKEA' A
#
# COMPACT_ATOMS: atom_id res chain seq x y z
N MET A 1 12.64 -19.36 -32.30
CA MET A 1 13.97 -18.75 -32.03
C MET A 1 13.93 -17.53 -31.12
N LEU A 2 12.78 -16.90 -30.82
CA LEU A 2 12.69 -15.76 -29.88
C LEU A 2 12.45 -16.13 -28.40
N ASN A 3 12.23 -17.41 -28.09
CA ASN A 3 11.91 -17.86 -26.72
C ASN A 3 13.07 -17.72 -25.72
N ASN A 4 14.28 -17.41 -26.22
CA ASN A 4 15.47 -17.20 -25.40
C ASN A 4 15.74 -15.71 -25.10
N ILE A 5 14.87 -14.78 -25.52
CA ILE A 5 15.08 -13.33 -25.31
C ILE A 5 14.41 -12.82 -24.03
N GLY A 6 13.35 -13.48 -23.55
CA GLY A 6 12.58 -13.01 -22.38
C GLY A 6 13.43 -12.93 -21.11
N LEU A 7 13.66 -14.07 -20.47
CA LEU A 7 14.44 -14.14 -19.22
C LEU A 7 15.95 -13.87 -19.46
N PRO A 8 16.62 -14.50 -20.44
CA PRO A 8 18.05 -14.32 -20.66
C PRO A 8 18.43 -12.92 -21.17
N GLY A 9 17.58 -12.30 -22.00
CA GLY A 9 17.81 -10.94 -22.51
C GLY A 9 17.70 -9.88 -21.42
N LEU A 10 16.73 -10.02 -20.51
CA LEU A 10 16.59 -9.13 -19.36
C LEU A 10 17.83 -9.22 -18.44
N LEU A 11 18.36 -10.43 -18.22
CA LEU A 11 19.57 -10.65 -17.43
C LEU A 11 20.78 -9.94 -18.07
N LEU A 12 20.93 -10.03 -19.39
CA LEU A 12 22.00 -9.31 -20.11
C LEU A 12 21.87 -7.79 -19.97
N ILE A 13 20.66 -7.25 -20.10
CA ILE A 13 20.40 -5.82 -19.89
C ILE A 13 20.73 -5.41 -18.45
N ALA A 14 20.34 -6.19 -17.46
CA ALA A 14 20.64 -5.94 -16.05
C ALA A 14 22.15 -5.88 -15.78
N VAL A 15 22.93 -6.78 -16.40
CA VAL A 15 24.41 -6.76 -16.31
C VAL A 15 25.00 -5.51 -16.96
N VAL A 16 24.54 -5.13 -18.16
CA VAL A 16 25.01 -3.91 -18.85
C VAL A 16 24.74 -2.66 -18.00
N VAL A 17 23.53 -2.54 -17.45
CA VAL A 17 23.16 -1.42 -16.56
C VAL A 17 24.02 -1.44 -15.29
N LEU A 18 24.26 -2.61 -14.70
CA LEU A 18 25.12 -2.76 -13.52
C LEU A 18 26.57 -2.33 -13.79
N VAL A 19 27.11 -2.58 -14.98
CA VAL A 19 28.46 -2.14 -15.36
C VAL A 19 28.53 -0.63 -15.57
N LEU A 20 27.53 -0.03 -16.23
CA LEU A 20 27.49 1.41 -16.50
C LEU A 20 27.28 2.25 -15.23
N PHE A 21 26.38 1.81 -14.36
CA PHE A 21 26.03 2.53 -13.14
C PHE A 21 26.86 2.09 -11.93
N GLY A 22 27.40 0.88 -11.93
CA GLY A 22 28.15 0.29 -10.83
C GLY A 22 27.25 -0.15 -9.66
N ARG A 23 27.69 -1.19 -8.92
CA ARG A 23 26.95 -1.75 -7.77
C ARG A 23 26.63 -0.73 -6.66
N GLY A 24 27.51 0.25 -6.46
CA GLY A 24 27.37 1.24 -5.37
C GLY A 24 26.26 2.26 -5.62
N LYS A 25 26.16 2.81 -6.85
CA LYS A 25 25.16 3.83 -7.18
C LYS A 25 23.76 3.25 -7.22
N ILE A 26 23.59 2.04 -7.78
CA ILE A 26 22.29 1.36 -7.82
C ILE A 26 21.78 1.03 -6.41
N SER A 27 22.65 0.57 -5.51
CA SER A 27 22.25 0.22 -4.14
C SER A 27 21.79 1.44 -3.34
N SER A 28 22.44 2.60 -3.50
CA SER A 28 22.03 3.84 -2.83
C SER A 28 20.66 4.31 -3.34
N LEU A 29 20.48 4.34 -4.68
CA LEU A 29 19.23 4.75 -5.31
C LEU A 29 18.06 3.82 -4.96
N MET A 30 18.28 2.50 -4.95
CA MET A 30 17.26 1.54 -4.54
C MET A 30 16.88 1.69 -3.06
N GLY A 31 17.81 2.09 -2.20
CA GLY A 31 17.52 2.37 -0.80
C GLY A 31 16.63 3.61 -0.62
N GLU A 32 16.92 4.69 -1.35
CA GLU A 32 16.13 5.93 -1.31
C GLU A 32 14.74 5.75 -1.93
N VAL A 33 14.67 5.09 -3.09
CA VAL A 33 13.41 4.75 -3.76
C VAL A 33 12.58 3.77 -2.91
N GLY A 34 13.21 2.77 -2.30
CA GLY A 34 12.53 1.79 -1.43
C GLY A 34 11.89 2.44 -0.21
N LYS A 35 12.54 3.42 0.41
CA LYS A 35 11.96 4.23 1.49
C LYS A 35 10.76 5.04 1.01
N GLY A 36 10.85 5.65 -0.19
CA GLY A 36 9.75 6.39 -0.81
C GLY A 36 8.52 5.51 -1.09
N ILE A 37 8.73 4.33 -1.69
CA ILE A 37 7.65 3.36 -1.96
C ILE A 37 7.03 2.86 -0.65
N THR A 38 7.84 2.61 0.39
CA THR A 38 7.34 2.14 1.69
C THR A 38 6.50 3.21 2.39
N ALA A 39 6.95 4.47 2.38
CA ALA A 39 6.20 5.59 2.93
C ALA A 39 4.89 5.83 2.17
N PHE A 40 4.94 5.72 0.83
CA PHE A 40 3.75 5.82 -0.01
C PHE A 40 2.75 4.71 0.29
N LYS A 41 3.21 3.46 0.36
CA LYS A 41 2.36 2.30 0.69
C LYS A 41 1.72 2.47 2.07
N ARG A 42 2.50 2.85 3.08
CA ARG A 42 1.97 3.08 4.43
C ARG A 42 0.93 4.20 4.44
N GLY A 43 1.18 5.32 3.74
CA GLY A 43 0.22 6.40 3.62
C GLY A 43 -1.10 5.96 2.97
N VAL A 44 -1.04 5.15 1.92
CA VAL A 44 -2.25 4.60 1.26
C VAL A 44 -3.00 3.62 2.17
N ASP A 45 -2.28 2.73 2.86
CA ASP A 45 -2.87 1.77 3.79
C ASP A 45 -3.52 2.49 4.99
N ASP A 46 -2.87 3.53 5.54
CA ASP A 46 -3.40 4.36 6.63
C ASP A 46 -4.65 5.14 6.18
N SER A 47 -4.64 5.76 4.99
CA SER A 47 -5.83 6.43 4.44
C SER A 47 -6.99 5.47 4.20
N LYS A 48 -6.71 4.24 3.75
CA LYS A 48 -7.76 3.23 3.57
C LYS A 48 -8.37 2.81 4.92
N ARG A 49 -7.53 2.63 5.94
CA ARG A 49 -7.96 2.30 7.30
C ARG A 49 -8.79 3.41 7.93
N GLU A 50 -8.39 4.66 7.77
CA GLU A 50 -9.12 5.81 8.31
C GLU A 50 -10.53 5.94 7.69
N ILE A 51 -10.68 5.63 6.40
CA ILE A 51 -11.98 5.58 5.72
C ILE A 51 -12.84 4.40 6.23
N GLU A 52 -12.23 3.23 6.46
CA GLU A 52 -12.92 2.05 7.01
C GLU A 52 -13.33 2.27 8.48
N ASP A 53 -12.48 2.85 9.33
CA ASP A 53 -12.79 3.17 10.72
C ASP A 53 -13.85 4.30 10.83
N ALA A 54 -13.77 5.33 9.98
CA ALA A 54 -14.80 6.38 9.92
C ALA A 54 -16.17 5.87 9.44
N SER A 55 -16.18 4.76 8.68
CA SER A 55 -17.42 4.08 8.28
C SER A 55 -17.94 3.12 9.36
N SER A 56 -17.05 2.61 10.22
CA SER A 56 -17.36 1.65 11.29
C SER A 56 -17.86 2.34 12.57
N ASP A 57 -17.51 3.61 12.79
CA ASP A 57 -18.00 4.40 13.94
C ASP A 57 -19.49 4.82 13.81
N HIS A 58 -20.12 4.55 12.66
CA HIS A 58 -21.54 4.81 12.43
C HIS A 58 -22.49 3.70 12.94
N ASP A 59 -21.95 2.56 13.39
CA ASP A 59 -22.73 1.42 13.94
C ASP A 59 -22.89 1.45 15.47
N HIS A 60 -22.27 2.40 16.18
CA HIS A 60 -22.48 2.65 17.60
C HIS A 60 -23.40 3.86 17.86
N ALA A 61 -24.46 4.01 17.07
CA ALA A 61 -25.59 4.83 17.49
C ALA A 61 -26.31 4.10 18.64
N HIS A 62 -26.01 4.47 19.89
CA HIS A 62 -26.77 4.03 21.04
C HIS A 62 -28.19 4.61 20.91
N ASP A 63 -29.14 3.80 20.43
CA ASP A 63 -30.55 4.17 20.41
C ASP A 63 -31.03 4.31 21.87
N ILE A 64 -31.04 5.55 22.32
CA ILE A 64 -31.52 5.99 23.63
C ILE A 64 -32.99 6.42 23.53
N THR A 65 -33.83 5.73 22.76
CA THR A 65 -35.28 5.91 22.86
C THR A 65 -35.74 5.26 24.18
N PRO A 66 -36.13 6.03 25.22
CA PRO A 66 -36.72 5.43 26.39
C PRO A 66 -38.08 4.87 25.96
N GLU A 67 -38.31 3.58 26.19
CA GLU A 67 -39.62 2.94 26.02
C GLU A 67 -40.54 3.42 27.14
N GLY A 68 -40.92 4.69 27.02
CA GLY A 68 -41.73 5.44 27.96
C GLY A 68 -43.21 5.21 27.68
N ASP A 69 -43.80 4.49 28.62
CA ASP A 69 -45.21 4.48 28.97
C ASP A 69 -46.16 3.64 28.10
N LYS A 70 -46.28 2.40 28.54
CA LYS A 70 -47.58 1.77 28.83
C LYS A 70 -48.51 2.82 29.48
N LYS A 71 -49.39 3.44 28.70
CA LYS A 71 -50.61 4.09 29.23
C LYS A 71 -51.80 3.30 28.73
N GLU A 72 -52.11 2.31 29.55
CA GLU A 72 -53.45 1.83 29.80
C GLU A 72 -54.34 3.04 30.12
N ALA A 73 -55.28 3.36 29.22
CA ALA A 73 -56.50 4.14 29.44
C ALA A 73 -57.42 4.02 28.22
#